data_AF-A0A7V8NT68-F1
#
_entry.id   AF-A0A7V8NT68-F1
#
_cell.length_a   1.000
_cell.length_b   1.000
_cell.length_c   1.000
_cell.angle_alpha   90.00
_cell.angle_beta   90.00
_cell.angle_gamma   90.00
#
_symmetry.space_group_name_H-M   'P 1'
#
loop_
_entity.id
_entity.type
_entity.pdbx_description
1 polymer ?
#
loop_
_entity_poly.entity_id
_entity_poly.type
_entity_poly.pdbx_seq_one_letter_code
_entity_poly.pdbx_strand_id
1 'polypeptide(L)'
;MKVIRIGFVLAAAILFLGGSFSVPAKAQTPANHKPPLSKPPATLEGNWAGSLEAGDAVLHVVLHVSKAQDGSLKATIDSLDQGVYGIEVTDLTQNGSELRFSVSSVGVLYEGKIFADHSGIQGVWSQGNVGLPLFFHRQVAGAGAGKPADAIASAEGVWQAALEANGLRLRFQLHVTHDDKKQLVAALDSPDQGISGMPAVKVSQKLTVFHFEIPVVDSVYEGTINPTKSMINGIWTQAGITRNLKFERSDQLLELVRPQNPARPYPYREEQVTFANPKAQVSLAGTLTVPPGSGPFPAAILVAGSGPQDRDETVAGHRPFLVLADYLTRKGIAVLRYDKRGIGKSTGSFDQATSEDFASDAAAALAYLKS
;
A
#
# COMPACT_ATOMS: atom_id res chain seq x y z
N MET A 1 29.57 -19.40 18.80
CA MET A 1 28.37 -18.85 18.14
C MET A 1 28.59 -17.34 18.01
N LYS A 2 28.87 -16.81 16.80
CA LYS A 2 29.09 -15.37 16.61
C LYS A 2 27.73 -14.70 16.48
N VAL A 3 27.35 -13.93 17.50
CA VAL A 3 26.15 -13.07 17.47
C VAL A 3 26.58 -11.76 16.82
N ILE A 4 26.11 -11.48 15.61
CA ILE A 4 26.28 -10.18 14.96
C ILE A 4 24.96 -9.43 15.16
N ARG A 5 25.00 -8.36 15.95
CA ARG A 5 23.88 -7.44 16.16
C ARG A 5 24.04 -6.26 15.22
N ILE A 6 23.06 -6.04 14.34
CA ILE A 6 22.92 -4.81 13.54
C ILE A 6 21.66 -4.13 14.07
N GLY A 7 21.82 -3.02 14.77
CA GLY A 7 20.71 -2.20 15.26
C GLY A 7 20.53 -0.99 14.36
N PHE A 8 19.34 -0.84 13.78
CA PHE A 8 18.89 0.41 13.16
C PHE A 8 17.87 1.06 14.09
N VAL A 9 18.15 2.28 14.51
CA VAL A 9 17.19 3.17 15.20
C VAL A 9 16.63 4.08 14.11
N LEU A 10 15.32 4.03 13.87
CA LEU A 10 14.64 4.95 12.96
C LEU A 10 13.77 5.91 13.80
N ALA A 11 14.18 7.17 13.85
CA ALA A 11 13.38 8.25 14.41
C ALA A 11 12.41 8.76 13.33
N ALA A 12 11.11 8.57 13.55
CA ALA A 12 10.07 9.26 12.79
C ALA A 12 9.77 10.58 13.49
N ALA A 13 10.16 11.70 12.89
CA ALA A 13 9.80 13.04 13.32
C ALA A 13 8.66 13.55 12.44
N ILE A 14 7.46 13.68 13.00
CA ILE A 14 6.32 14.37 12.38
C ILE A 14 5.96 15.53 13.31
N LEU A 15 6.19 16.76 12.87
CA LEU A 15 5.88 17.99 13.58
C LEU A 15 4.52 18.52 13.10
N PHE A 16 3.55 18.59 14.01
CA PHE A 16 2.26 19.26 13.81
C PHE A 16 2.25 20.63 14.50
N LEU A 17 1.61 21.62 13.89
CA LEU A 17 1.08 22.80 14.58
C LEU A 17 -0.14 23.32 13.79
N GLY A 18 -1.28 23.43 14.49
CA GLY A 18 -2.59 23.69 13.93
C GLY A 18 -2.96 25.17 13.77
N GLY A 19 -4.14 25.38 13.18
CA GLY A 19 -4.82 26.67 13.08
C GLY A 19 -6.17 26.53 12.37
N SER A 20 -7.26 26.65 13.13
CA SER A 20 -8.65 26.51 12.68
C SER A 20 -9.22 27.82 12.14
N PHE A 21 -9.97 27.77 11.04
CA PHE A 21 -10.99 28.78 10.70
C PHE A 21 -12.20 28.14 9.98
N SER A 22 -13.38 28.32 10.59
CA SER A 22 -14.74 28.13 10.04
C SER A 22 -15.10 29.30 9.08
N VAL A 23 -16.08 29.31 8.17
CA VAL A 23 -17.57 29.16 8.25
C VAL A 23 -18.16 29.06 6.79
N PRO A 24 -19.49 29.13 6.48
CA PRO A 24 -20.39 28.01 6.12
C PRO A 24 -21.01 27.98 4.69
N ALA A 25 -21.64 26.83 4.42
CA ALA A 25 -22.75 26.44 3.51
C ALA A 25 -23.53 27.48 2.66
N LYS A 26 -23.94 27.10 1.42
CA LYS A 26 -25.31 26.59 1.11
C LYS A 26 -25.46 26.10 -0.34
N ALA A 27 -26.35 25.12 -0.50
CA ALA A 27 -26.73 24.42 -1.73
C ALA A 27 -27.85 25.12 -2.53
N GLN A 28 -27.95 24.83 -3.84
CA GLN A 28 -29.21 24.70 -4.59
C GLN A 28 -28.97 24.09 -5.99
N THR A 29 -29.80 23.10 -6.34
CA THR A 29 -29.96 22.35 -7.62
C THR A 29 -31.38 22.67 -8.20
N PRO A 30 -31.88 22.14 -9.37
CA PRO A 30 -31.28 21.32 -10.46
C PRO A 30 -31.76 21.60 -11.94
N ALA A 31 -31.20 20.81 -12.88
CA ALA A 31 -31.73 20.28 -14.17
C ALA A 31 -31.70 21.19 -15.44
N ASN A 32 -31.38 20.76 -16.68
CA ASN A 32 -31.62 19.46 -17.35
C ASN A 32 -30.76 19.21 -18.65
N HIS A 33 -30.30 17.96 -18.81
CA HIS A 33 -30.09 17.11 -20.03
C HIS A 33 -28.94 17.35 -21.05
N LYS A 34 -28.01 16.37 -21.14
CA LYS A 34 -27.07 16.11 -22.26
C LYS A 34 -26.98 14.58 -22.53
N PRO A 35 -26.76 14.10 -23.78
CA PRO A 35 -26.74 12.66 -24.12
C PRO A 35 -25.57 11.89 -23.49
N PRO A 36 -25.64 10.55 -23.37
CA PRO A 36 -24.86 9.79 -22.40
C PRO A 36 -23.40 9.59 -22.83
N LEU A 37 -22.49 9.86 -21.89
CA LEU A 37 -21.07 9.50 -21.94
C LEU A 37 -20.94 7.97 -21.90
N SER A 38 -20.00 7.43 -22.69
CA SER A 38 -19.69 6.00 -22.74
C SER A 38 -19.33 5.47 -21.34
N LYS A 39 -20.11 4.47 -20.90
CA LYS A 39 -20.03 3.82 -19.57
C LYS A 39 -18.62 3.26 -19.32
N PRO A 40 -18.02 3.48 -18.13
CA PRO A 40 -16.86 2.72 -17.66
C PRO A 40 -17.16 1.21 -17.69
N PRO A 41 -16.13 0.34 -17.76
CA PRO A 41 -16.34 -1.10 -17.72
C PRO A 41 -17.21 -1.48 -16.51
N ALA A 42 -18.29 -2.23 -16.75
CA ALA A 42 -19.31 -2.57 -15.75
C ALA A 42 -18.88 -3.72 -14.81
N THR A 43 -17.61 -3.76 -14.43
CA THR A 43 -17.01 -4.89 -13.69
C THR A 43 -16.24 -4.39 -12.47
N LEU A 44 -16.08 -5.22 -11.43
CA LEU A 44 -15.52 -4.78 -10.14
C LEU A 44 -14.00 -4.52 -10.18
N GLU A 45 -13.28 -5.13 -11.12
CA GLU A 45 -11.83 -5.00 -11.28
C GLU A 45 -11.37 -3.54 -11.35
N GLY A 46 -10.21 -3.26 -10.76
CA GLY A 46 -9.63 -1.92 -10.69
C GLY A 46 -9.27 -1.53 -9.25
N ASN A 47 -8.82 -0.29 -9.13
CA ASN A 47 -8.43 0.28 -7.84
C ASN A 47 -9.57 1.15 -7.33
N TRP A 48 -9.76 1.17 -6.02
CA TRP A 48 -10.86 1.87 -5.37
C TRP A 48 -10.33 2.56 -4.12
N ALA A 49 -10.43 3.88 -4.03
CA ALA A 49 -9.91 4.65 -2.90
C ALA A 49 -11.06 5.17 -2.02
N GLY A 50 -10.92 5.07 -0.71
CA GLY A 50 -11.89 5.57 0.25
C GLY A 50 -11.21 6.16 1.47
N SER A 51 -11.93 7.03 2.18
CA SER A 51 -11.50 7.60 3.46
C SER A 51 -12.39 7.06 4.57
N LEU A 52 -11.77 6.56 5.63
CA LEU A 52 -12.39 5.97 6.80
C LEU A 52 -12.16 6.88 7.99
N GLU A 53 -13.23 7.41 8.57
CA GLU A 53 -13.14 8.22 9.79
C GLU A 53 -13.08 7.30 11.02
N ALA A 54 -11.91 7.19 11.64
CA ALA A 54 -11.64 6.34 12.79
C ALA A 54 -11.38 7.21 14.03
N GLY A 55 -12.44 7.82 14.57
CA GLY A 55 -12.34 8.77 15.68
C GLY A 55 -11.66 10.06 15.22
N ASP A 56 -10.55 10.44 15.86
CA ASP A 56 -9.78 11.64 15.53
C ASP A 56 -8.83 11.46 14.32
N ALA A 57 -8.71 10.22 13.81
CA ALA A 57 -7.88 9.90 12.65
C ALA A 57 -8.73 9.63 11.40
N VAL A 58 -8.23 10.03 10.23
CA VAL A 58 -8.79 9.63 8.93
C VAL A 58 -7.81 8.69 8.26
N LEU A 59 -8.26 7.48 7.92
CA LEU A 59 -7.46 6.48 7.22
C LEU A 59 -7.90 6.40 5.75
N HIS A 60 -6.99 6.60 4.83
CA HIS A 60 -7.16 6.43 3.40
C HIS A 60 -6.82 4.99 3.04
N VAL A 61 -7.79 4.30 2.47
CA VAL A 61 -7.68 2.90 2.10
C VAL A 61 -7.85 2.73 0.60
N VAL A 62 -7.04 1.86 0.00
CA VAL A 62 -7.14 1.51 -1.42
C VAL A 62 -7.40 0.02 -1.56
N LEU A 63 -8.57 -0.33 -2.11
CA LEU A 63 -8.92 -1.69 -2.48
C LEU A 63 -8.51 -1.93 -3.93
N HIS A 64 -7.63 -2.91 -4.14
CA HIS A 64 -7.19 -3.36 -5.45
C HIS A 64 -7.93 -4.65 -5.81
N VAL A 65 -8.70 -4.67 -6.89
CA VAL A 65 -9.44 -5.85 -7.36
C VAL A 65 -8.91 -6.29 -8.70
N SER A 66 -8.57 -7.57 -8.82
CA SER A 66 -8.08 -8.21 -10.04
C SER A 66 -8.80 -9.53 -10.29
N LYS A 67 -8.73 -10.04 -11.52
CA LYS A 67 -9.30 -11.32 -11.91
C LYS A 67 -8.20 -12.35 -12.11
N ALA A 68 -8.33 -13.50 -11.46
CA ALA A 68 -7.43 -14.63 -11.66
C ALA A 68 -7.74 -15.38 -12.97
N GLN A 69 -6.82 -16.26 -13.40
CA GLN A 69 -6.95 -17.01 -14.65
C GLN A 69 -8.18 -17.95 -14.69
N ASP A 70 -8.64 -18.41 -13.54
CA ASP A 70 -9.86 -19.22 -13.39
C ASP A 70 -11.15 -18.39 -13.36
N GLY A 71 -11.03 -17.06 -13.48
CA GLY A 71 -12.14 -16.12 -13.47
C GLY A 71 -12.58 -15.67 -12.08
N SER A 72 -11.98 -16.19 -11.01
CA SER A 72 -12.24 -15.72 -9.64
C SER A 72 -11.69 -14.31 -9.42
N LEU A 73 -12.33 -13.53 -8.55
CA LEU A 73 -11.83 -12.22 -8.15
C LEU A 73 -10.84 -12.38 -6.99
N LYS A 74 -9.74 -11.64 -7.06
CA LYS A 74 -8.76 -11.49 -5.99
C LYS A 74 -8.65 -10.03 -5.62
N ALA A 75 -8.43 -9.75 -4.35
CA ALA A 75 -8.18 -8.39 -3.93
C ALA A 75 -7.11 -8.26 -2.86
N THR A 76 -6.51 -7.09 -2.82
CA THR A 76 -5.66 -6.63 -1.72
C THR A 76 -6.15 -5.27 -1.25
N ILE A 77 -5.83 -4.92 -0.01
CA ILE A 77 -6.11 -3.61 0.53
C ILE A 77 -4.85 -2.95 1.08
N ASP A 78 -4.78 -1.64 0.85
CA ASP A 78 -3.74 -0.77 1.36
C ASP A 78 -4.35 0.20 2.37
N SER A 79 -3.60 0.53 3.41
CA SER A 79 -3.89 1.61 4.36
C SER A 79 -2.73 2.59 4.27
N LEU A 80 -2.97 3.70 3.56
CA LEU A 80 -1.93 4.62 3.10
C LEU A 80 -1.31 5.38 4.27
N ASP A 81 -2.12 5.87 5.20
CA ASP A 81 -1.66 6.63 6.38
C ASP A 81 -0.92 5.75 7.39
N GLN A 82 -1.13 4.43 7.32
CA GLN A 82 -0.46 3.45 8.19
C GLN A 82 0.73 2.79 7.50
N GLY A 83 0.97 3.07 6.21
CA GLY A 83 2.06 2.47 5.44
C GLY A 83 1.93 0.95 5.28
N VAL A 84 0.71 0.41 5.31
CA VAL A 84 0.44 -1.02 5.17
C VAL A 84 -0.11 -1.27 3.77
N TYR A 85 0.52 -2.18 3.02
CA TYR A 85 0.20 -2.41 1.61
C TYR A 85 0.02 -3.90 1.34
N GLY A 86 -0.86 -4.21 0.39
CA GLY A 86 -1.05 -5.54 -0.14
C GLY A 86 -1.67 -6.51 0.86
N ILE A 87 -2.44 -6.03 1.85
CA ILE A 87 -3.11 -6.93 2.81
C ILE A 87 -4.12 -7.76 2.03
N GLU A 88 -3.97 -9.08 2.09
CA GLU A 88 -4.83 -9.99 1.32
C GLU A 88 -6.28 -9.90 1.77
N VAL A 89 -7.18 -9.67 0.81
CA VAL A 89 -8.61 -9.88 1.01
C VAL A 89 -8.87 -11.38 0.97
N THR A 90 -9.09 -11.95 2.15
CA THR A 90 -9.24 -13.40 2.39
C THR A 90 -10.55 -13.98 1.90
N ASP A 91 -11.59 -13.16 1.77
CA ASP A 91 -12.88 -13.55 1.21
C ASP A 91 -13.46 -12.35 0.47
N LEU A 92 -13.87 -12.54 -0.79
CA LEU A 92 -14.41 -11.49 -1.65
C LEU A 92 -15.60 -12.06 -2.41
N THR A 93 -16.79 -11.55 -2.12
CA THR A 93 -18.04 -11.99 -2.74
C THR A 93 -18.78 -10.80 -3.32
N GLN A 94 -19.23 -10.95 -4.56
CA GLN A 94 -20.09 -9.98 -5.22
C GLN A 94 -21.39 -10.69 -5.63
N ASN A 95 -22.53 -10.22 -5.14
CA ASN A 95 -23.86 -10.68 -5.53
C ASN A 95 -24.67 -9.51 -6.10
N GLY A 96 -24.72 -9.40 -7.43
CA GLY A 96 -25.33 -8.25 -8.10
C GLY A 96 -24.61 -6.95 -7.73
N SER A 97 -25.32 -6.03 -7.07
CA SER A 97 -24.75 -4.77 -6.56
C SER A 97 -24.13 -4.90 -5.17
N GLU A 98 -24.33 -6.00 -4.46
CA GLU A 98 -23.78 -6.19 -3.12
C GLU A 98 -22.35 -6.69 -3.22
N LEU A 99 -21.44 -6.01 -2.52
CA LEU A 99 -20.05 -6.38 -2.35
C LEU A 99 -19.79 -6.66 -0.89
N ARG A 100 -19.23 -7.82 -0.60
CA ARG A 100 -18.74 -8.17 0.72
C ARG A 100 -17.30 -8.64 0.62
N PHE A 101 -16.46 -8.17 1.53
CA PHE A 101 -15.11 -8.70 1.64
C PHE A 101 -14.60 -8.75 3.08
N SER A 102 -13.72 -9.70 3.35
CA SER A 102 -13.10 -9.89 4.66
C SER A 102 -11.59 -9.84 4.55
N VAL A 103 -10.94 -9.22 5.54
CA VAL A 103 -9.49 -9.19 5.71
C VAL A 103 -9.17 -9.82 7.07
N SER A 104 -9.07 -11.14 7.10
CA SER A 104 -8.99 -11.88 8.37
C SER A 104 -7.76 -11.53 9.22
N SER A 105 -6.65 -11.14 8.59
CA SER A 105 -5.41 -10.76 9.28
C SER A 105 -5.56 -9.55 10.21
N VAL A 106 -6.55 -8.68 9.95
CA VAL A 106 -6.83 -7.47 10.73
C VAL A 106 -8.26 -7.44 11.27
N GLY A 107 -9.02 -8.54 11.16
CA GLY A 107 -10.37 -8.66 11.69
C GLY A 107 -11.38 -7.71 11.06
N VAL A 108 -11.22 -7.38 9.77
CA VAL A 108 -12.08 -6.46 9.04
C VAL A 108 -13.11 -7.21 8.21
N LEU A 109 -14.34 -6.71 8.23
CA LEU A 109 -15.43 -7.04 7.31
C LEU A 109 -15.92 -5.74 6.66
N TYR A 110 -16.01 -5.71 5.34
CA TYR A 110 -16.69 -4.64 4.61
C TYR A 110 -17.94 -5.19 3.93
N GLU A 111 -19.05 -4.49 4.08
CA GLU A 111 -20.31 -4.77 3.39
C GLU A 111 -20.80 -3.49 2.72
N GLY A 112 -20.93 -3.51 1.40
CA GLY A 112 -21.28 -2.34 0.62
C GLY A 112 -22.09 -2.63 -0.63
N LYS A 113 -22.61 -1.55 -1.23
CA LYS A 113 -23.41 -1.56 -2.44
C LYS A 113 -22.70 -0.78 -3.54
N ILE A 114 -22.40 -1.46 -4.63
CA ILE A 114 -21.84 -0.90 -5.86
C ILE A 114 -22.91 -0.07 -6.55
N PHE A 115 -22.55 1.15 -6.95
CA PHE A 115 -23.45 2.02 -7.71
C PHE A 115 -23.67 1.49 -9.13
N ALA A 116 -24.82 1.78 -9.72
CA ALA A 116 -25.21 1.26 -11.04
C ALA A 116 -24.28 1.72 -12.18
N ASP A 117 -23.65 2.88 -12.02
CA ASP A 117 -22.65 3.46 -12.92
C ASP A 117 -21.23 2.95 -12.63
N HIS A 118 -21.05 2.13 -11.60
CA HIS A 118 -19.78 1.58 -11.14
C HIS A 118 -18.77 2.64 -10.69
N SER A 119 -19.20 3.87 -10.40
CA SER A 119 -18.31 4.95 -9.96
C SER A 119 -17.88 4.83 -8.50
N GLY A 120 -18.66 4.12 -7.68
CA GLY A 120 -18.33 3.92 -6.28
C GLY A 120 -19.03 2.73 -5.62
N ILE A 121 -18.61 2.48 -4.38
CA ILE A 121 -19.12 1.42 -3.52
C ILE A 121 -19.37 2.05 -2.15
N GLN A 122 -20.63 2.09 -1.73
CA GLN A 122 -21.02 2.63 -0.43
C GLN A 122 -21.25 1.51 0.57
N GLY A 123 -20.57 1.53 1.70
CA GLY A 123 -20.70 0.44 2.67
C GLY A 123 -20.23 0.80 4.07
N VAL A 124 -20.17 -0.24 4.89
CA VAL A 124 -19.73 -0.18 6.28
C VAL A 124 -18.49 -1.06 6.42
N TRP A 125 -17.43 -0.45 6.93
CA TRP A 125 -16.22 -1.11 7.41
C TRP A 125 -16.40 -1.48 8.87
N SER A 126 -16.39 -2.77 9.19
CA SER A 126 -16.53 -3.29 10.54
C SER A 126 -15.21 -3.90 11.01
N GLN A 127 -14.70 -3.43 12.15
CA GLN A 127 -13.52 -3.99 12.80
C GLN A 127 -13.82 -4.20 14.29
N GLY A 128 -13.88 -5.45 14.73
CA GLY A 128 -14.44 -5.79 16.05
C GLY A 128 -15.92 -5.40 16.13
N ASN A 129 -16.30 -4.69 17.19
CA ASN A 129 -17.68 -4.22 17.41
C ASN A 129 -17.96 -2.82 16.83
N VAL A 130 -17.00 -2.22 16.12
CA VAL A 130 -17.12 -0.86 15.59
C VAL A 130 -17.37 -0.94 14.09
N GLY A 131 -18.48 -0.35 13.65
CA GLY A 131 -18.83 -0.16 12.24
C GLY A 131 -18.66 1.31 11.85
N LEU A 132 -17.88 1.57 10.81
CA LEU A 132 -17.56 2.88 10.29
C LEU A 132 -18.01 2.99 8.84
N PRO A 133 -18.68 4.08 8.42
CA PRO A 133 -19.05 4.26 7.03
C PRO A 133 -17.78 4.42 6.18
N LEU A 134 -17.75 3.75 5.03
CA LEU A 134 -16.68 3.88 4.06
C LEU A 134 -17.24 3.89 2.65
N PHE A 135 -16.93 4.96 1.93
CA PHE A 135 -17.25 5.11 0.54
C PHE A 135 -15.99 4.97 -0.31
N PHE A 136 -15.98 3.95 -1.17
CA PHE A 136 -14.93 3.76 -2.15
C PHE A 136 -15.31 4.45 -3.46
N HIS A 137 -14.40 5.26 -3.98
CA HIS A 137 -14.45 5.83 -5.31
C HIS A 137 -13.59 5.01 -6.25
N ARG A 138 -14.13 4.62 -7.41
CA ARG A 138 -13.35 3.95 -8.43
C ARG A 138 -12.22 4.87 -8.87
N GLN A 139 -11.00 4.40 -8.70
CA GLN A 139 -9.85 4.98 -9.38
C GLN A 139 -9.92 4.49 -10.81
N VAL A 140 -10.06 5.41 -11.76
CA VAL A 140 -10.10 5.01 -13.16
C VAL A 140 -8.76 4.33 -13.46
N ALA A 141 -8.80 3.08 -13.94
CA ALA A 141 -7.62 2.44 -14.51
C ALA A 141 -7.22 3.30 -15.72
N GLY A 142 -6.21 4.15 -15.55
CA GLY A 142 -5.89 5.22 -16.49
C GLY A 142 -6.60 6.57 -16.25
N ALA A 143 -6.95 6.92 -15.01
CA ALA A 143 -7.31 8.30 -14.63
C ALA A 143 -6.08 9.20 -14.82
N GLY A 144 -6.01 9.77 -16.03
CA GLY A 144 -4.88 10.51 -16.57
C GLY A 144 -4.50 10.08 -17.99
N ALA A 145 -5.35 9.38 -18.73
CA ALA A 145 -5.29 9.46 -20.18
C ALA A 145 -6.71 9.63 -20.73
N GLY A 146 -7.35 10.75 -20.38
CA GLY A 146 -8.32 11.30 -21.32
C GLY A 146 -7.66 11.36 -22.69
N LYS A 147 -8.37 10.98 -23.77
CA LYS A 147 -7.82 11.23 -25.12
C LYS A 147 -7.42 12.72 -25.15
N PRO A 148 -6.26 13.10 -25.69
CA PRO A 148 -5.82 14.50 -25.69
C PRO A 148 -6.85 15.49 -26.23
N ALA A 149 -7.83 15.00 -27.00
CA ALA A 149 -8.98 15.74 -27.51
C ALA A 149 -10.00 16.19 -26.45
N ASP A 150 -10.11 15.49 -25.32
CA ASP A 150 -11.08 15.77 -24.25
C ASP A 150 -10.45 16.57 -23.09
N ALA A 151 -9.15 16.85 -23.17
CA ALA A 151 -8.41 17.52 -22.11
C ALA A 151 -8.76 19.02 -22.03
N ILE A 152 -9.17 19.49 -20.86
CA ILE A 152 -9.48 20.92 -20.63
C ILE A 152 -8.18 21.71 -20.49
N ALA A 153 -7.16 21.11 -19.88
CA ALA A 153 -5.84 21.68 -19.70
C ALA A 153 -4.76 20.72 -20.21
N SER A 154 -3.64 21.25 -20.71
CA SER A 154 -2.57 20.39 -21.25
C SER A 154 -1.83 19.59 -20.16
N ALA A 155 -1.91 20.00 -18.90
CA ALA A 155 -1.36 19.27 -17.77
C ALA A 155 -2.15 18.00 -17.44
N GLU A 156 -3.41 17.87 -17.88
CA GLU A 156 -4.22 16.68 -17.60
C GLU A 156 -3.54 15.45 -18.15
N GLY A 157 -3.37 14.43 -17.30
CA GLY A 157 -2.77 13.18 -17.68
C GLY A 157 -2.07 12.46 -16.54
N VAL A 158 -1.50 11.30 -16.84
CA VAL A 158 -0.54 10.58 -16.00
C VAL A 158 0.87 11.00 -16.44
N TRP A 159 1.69 11.32 -15.45
CA TRP A 159 3.06 11.71 -15.64
C TRP A 159 3.96 10.91 -14.71
N GLN A 160 5.14 10.53 -15.18
CA GLN A 160 6.13 9.81 -14.40
C GLN A 160 7.39 10.65 -14.23
N ALA A 161 8.01 10.57 -13.06
CA ALA A 161 9.29 11.20 -12.78
C ALA A 161 10.18 10.28 -11.94
N ALA A 162 11.47 10.59 -11.90
CA ALA A 162 12.41 9.98 -10.97
C ALA A 162 13.25 11.07 -10.30
N LEU A 163 13.32 11.04 -8.97
CA LEU A 163 14.11 11.92 -8.15
C LEU A 163 15.26 11.15 -7.50
N GLU A 164 16.48 11.62 -7.70
CA GLU A 164 17.65 11.09 -7.00
C GLU A 164 17.86 11.89 -5.71
N ALA A 165 17.69 11.26 -4.54
CA ALA A 165 17.79 11.89 -3.24
C ALA A 165 18.44 10.95 -2.22
N ASN A 166 19.48 11.43 -1.51
CA ASN A 166 20.14 10.70 -0.43
C ASN A 166 20.63 9.28 -0.83
N GLY A 167 21.06 9.11 -2.08
CA GLY A 167 21.49 7.82 -2.62
C GLY A 167 20.35 6.85 -2.97
N LEU A 168 19.10 7.30 -2.87
CA LEU A 168 17.91 6.58 -3.31
C LEU A 168 17.36 7.20 -4.60
N ARG A 169 16.81 6.35 -5.46
CA ARG A 169 16.02 6.75 -6.62
C ARG A 169 14.55 6.57 -6.28
N LEU A 170 13.81 7.67 -6.18
CA LEU A 170 12.38 7.69 -5.90
C LEU A 170 11.62 7.94 -7.20
N ARG A 171 10.82 6.96 -7.64
CA ARG A 171 9.91 7.14 -8.78
C ARG A 171 8.61 7.76 -8.30
N PHE A 172 8.08 8.68 -9.09
CA PHE A 172 6.80 9.32 -8.84
C PHE A 172 5.85 9.14 -10.01
N GLN A 173 4.56 8.99 -9.71
CA GLN A 173 3.48 9.07 -10.67
C GLN A 173 2.53 10.21 -10.30
N LEU A 174 2.43 11.24 -11.12
CA LEU A 174 1.48 12.33 -10.93
C LEU A 174 0.26 12.09 -11.81
N HIS A 175 -0.90 12.00 -11.17
CA HIS A 175 -2.20 11.97 -11.81
C HIS A 175 -2.77 13.38 -11.81
N VAL A 176 -3.07 13.92 -12.98
CA VAL A 176 -3.71 15.24 -13.13
C VAL A 176 -5.02 15.07 -13.88
N THR A 177 -6.11 15.54 -13.26
CA THR A 177 -7.47 15.49 -13.83
C THR A 177 -8.17 16.82 -13.55
N HIS A 178 -9.47 16.90 -13.85
CA HIS A 178 -10.32 17.99 -13.42
C HIS A 178 -11.52 17.48 -12.61
N ASP A 179 -12.02 18.32 -11.71
CA ASP A 179 -13.26 18.08 -10.99
C ASP A 179 -14.51 18.50 -11.79
N ASP A 180 -15.71 18.30 -11.24
CA ASP A 180 -16.98 18.67 -11.87
C ASP A 180 -17.10 20.18 -12.18
N LYS A 181 -16.28 21.01 -11.52
CA LYS A 181 -16.18 22.46 -11.73
C LYS A 181 -15.07 22.83 -12.72
N LYS A 182 -14.49 21.85 -13.41
CA LYS A 182 -13.41 21.97 -14.38
C LYS A 182 -12.13 22.58 -13.79
N GLN A 183 -11.95 22.47 -12.47
CA GLN A 183 -10.71 22.88 -11.81
C GLN A 183 -9.73 21.72 -11.84
N LEU A 184 -8.44 22.02 -12.06
CA LEU A 184 -7.41 21.00 -12.01
C LEU A 184 -7.29 20.42 -10.59
N VAL A 185 -7.18 19.10 -10.52
CA VAL A 185 -6.87 18.35 -9.31
C VAL A 185 -5.77 17.35 -9.62
N ALA A 186 -4.95 17.02 -8.64
CA ALA A 186 -3.87 16.07 -8.83
C ALA A 186 -3.57 15.25 -7.59
N ALA A 187 -3.00 14.07 -7.81
CA ALA A 187 -2.50 13.17 -6.77
C ALA A 187 -1.16 12.59 -7.20
N LEU A 188 -0.27 12.35 -6.23
CA LEU A 188 1.07 11.82 -6.44
C LEU A 188 1.20 10.44 -5.79
N ASP A 189 1.70 9.47 -6.56
CA ASP A 189 2.18 8.19 -6.05
C ASP A 189 3.70 8.20 -5.95
N SER A 190 4.24 7.51 -4.95
CA SER A 190 5.65 7.14 -4.82
C SER A 190 5.74 5.65 -4.48
N PRO A 191 5.67 4.75 -5.48
CA PRO A 191 5.68 3.29 -5.26
C PRO A 191 6.89 2.85 -4.45
N ASP A 192 8.06 3.47 -4.65
CA ASP A 192 9.29 3.11 -3.93
C ASP A 192 9.20 3.40 -2.42
N GLN A 193 8.30 4.29 -2.01
CA GLN A 193 7.99 4.62 -0.61
C GLN A 193 6.67 4.00 -0.14
N GLY A 194 5.99 3.24 -1.01
CA GLY A 194 4.64 2.71 -0.79
C GLY A 194 3.52 3.74 -0.95
N ILE A 195 3.81 5.01 -1.17
CA ILE A 195 2.80 6.07 -1.14
C ILE A 195 1.94 5.97 -2.41
N SER A 196 0.61 6.03 -2.26
CA SER A 196 -0.33 6.20 -3.37
C SER A 196 -1.34 7.29 -3.05
N GLY A 197 -1.79 8.02 -4.07
CA GLY A 197 -2.92 8.95 -3.99
C GLY A 197 -2.66 10.18 -3.13
N MET A 198 -1.40 10.55 -2.89
CA MET A 198 -1.06 11.70 -2.05
C MET A 198 -1.63 12.98 -2.68
N PRO A 199 -2.60 13.64 -2.04
CA PRO A 199 -3.34 14.72 -2.67
C PRO A 199 -2.46 15.96 -2.86
N ALA A 200 -2.50 16.53 -4.06
CA ALA A 200 -1.91 17.82 -4.35
C ALA A 200 -2.97 18.92 -4.28
N VAL A 201 -2.57 20.08 -3.75
CA VAL A 201 -3.41 21.28 -3.63
C VAL A 201 -2.86 22.40 -4.49
N LYS A 202 -3.68 23.44 -4.68
CA LYS A 202 -3.37 24.61 -5.54
C LYS A 202 -2.89 24.20 -6.94
N VAL A 203 -3.41 23.08 -7.44
CA VAL A 203 -3.07 22.57 -8.77
C VAL A 203 -3.56 23.58 -9.80
N SER A 204 -2.64 24.15 -10.56
CA SER A 204 -2.99 25.18 -11.53
C SER A 204 -2.10 25.13 -12.76
N GLN A 205 -2.67 25.52 -13.89
CA GLN A 205 -1.96 25.73 -15.12
C GLN A 205 -2.23 27.14 -15.65
N LYS A 206 -1.18 27.94 -15.83
CA LYS A 206 -1.24 29.25 -16.48
C LYS A 206 -0.36 29.21 -17.72
N LEU A 207 -0.98 29.19 -18.91
CA LEU A 207 -0.29 28.95 -20.18
C LEU A 207 0.50 27.63 -20.12
N THR A 208 1.82 27.70 -20.12
CA THR A 208 2.73 26.54 -20.02
C THR A 208 3.21 26.28 -18.60
N VAL A 209 2.97 27.18 -17.65
CA VAL A 209 3.41 27.03 -16.26
C VAL A 209 2.41 26.15 -15.51
N PHE A 210 2.91 25.07 -14.92
CA PHE A 210 2.15 24.13 -14.09
C PHE A 210 2.68 24.14 -12.66
N HIS A 211 1.76 24.24 -11.71
CA HIS A 211 2.05 24.36 -10.28
C HIS A 211 1.20 23.38 -9.48
N PHE A 212 1.79 22.77 -8.46
CA PHE A 212 1.05 22.09 -7.40
C PHE A 212 1.84 22.07 -6.10
N GLU A 213 1.14 21.89 -4.99
CA GLU A 213 1.72 21.79 -3.65
C GLU A 213 1.27 20.50 -2.98
N ILE A 214 2.12 19.91 -2.16
CA ILE A 214 1.80 18.76 -1.32
C ILE A 214 2.18 19.12 0.14
N PRO A 215 1.24 19.69 0.92
CA PRO A 215 1.54 20.24 2.23
C PRO A 215 2.03 19.21 3.25
N VAL A 216 1.52 17.97 3.19
CA VAL A 216 1.86 16.90 4.14
C VAL A 216 3.35 16.54 4.13
N VAL A 217 4.05 16.82 3.03
CA VAL A 217 5.50 16.62 2.90
C VAL A 217 6.25 17.92 2.60
N ASP A 218 5.65 19.07 2.96
CA ASP A 218 6.21 20.42 2.77
C ASP A 218 6.83 20.62 1.38
N SER A 219 6.07 20.23 0.35
CA SER A 219 6.57 20.18 -1.03
C SER A 219 5.82 21.10 -1.98
N VAL A 220 6.57 21.73 -2.88
CA VAL A 220 6.06 22.60 -3.95
C VAL A 220 6.74 22.21 -5.25
N TYR A 221 5.97 22.10 -6.33
CA TYR A 221 6.50 21.90 -7.66
C TYR A 221 6.06 23.03 -8.59
N GLU A 222 7.04 23.66 -9.24
CA GLU A 222 6.83 24.62 -10.32
C GLU A 222 7.52 24.12 -11.59
N GLY A 223 6.76 23.95 -12.68
CA GLY A 223 7.31 23.44 -13.94
C GLY A 223 6.71 24.08 -15.18
N THR A 224 7.38 23.87 -16.31
CA THR A 224 6.95 24.34 -17.63
C THR A 224 6.66 23.15 -18.54
N ILE A 225 5.44 23.07 -19.06
CA ILE A 225 5.00 22.08 -20.04
C ILE A 225 5.63 22.41 -21.39
N ASN A 226 6.24 21.43 -22.03
CA ASN A 226 6.86 21.60 -23.34
C ASN A 226 5.79 21.71 -24.48
N PRO A 227 6.16 22.25 -25.66
CA PRO A 227 5.20 22.43 -26.75
C PRO A 227 4.50 21.16 -27.24
N THR A 228 5.19 20.01 -27.16
CA THR A 228 4.63 18.69 -27.52
C THR A 228 3.72 18.10 -26.44
N LYS A 229 3.58 18.78 -25.29
CA LYS A 229 2.80 18.35 -24.11
C LYS A 229 3.21 16.99 -23.56
N SER A 230 4.44 16.56 -23.83
CA SER A 230 4.98 15.26 -23.42
C SER A 230 5.89 15.35 -22.20
N MET A 231 6.30 16.55 -21.79
CA MET A 231 7.17 16.76 -20.64
C MET A 231 6.78 18.01 -19.85
N ILE A 232 6.98 17.97 -18.53
CA ILE A 232 6.99 19.13 -17.64
C ILE A 232 8.38 19.19 -16.99
N ASN A 233 9.16 20.22 -17.32
CA ASN A 233 10.45 20.45 -16.68
C ASN A 233 10.27 21.44 -15.54
N GLY A 234 10.65 21.07 -14.31
CA GLY A 234 10.42 21.94 -13.16
C GLY A 234 11.38 21.73 -11.99
N ILE A 235 11.10 22.50 -10.95
CA ILE A 235 11.80 22.50 -9.67
C ILE A 235 10.85 21.94 -8.62
N TRP A 236 11.30 20.88 -7.96
CA TRP A 236 10.69 20.33 -6.77
C TRP A 236 11.41 20.91 -5.54
N THR A 237 10.67 21.58 -4.67
CA THR A 237 11.18 22.11 -3.39
C THR A 237 10.51 21.33 -2.28
N GLN A 238 11.28 20.69 -1.41
CA GLN A 238 10.77 19.93 -0.26
C GLN A 238 11.55 20.30 0.99
N ALA A 239 10.85 20.75 2.05
CA ALA A 239 11.48 21.18 3.30
C ALA A 239 12.63 22.20 3.06
N GLY A 240 12.42 23.13 2.12
CA GLY A 240 13.41 24.13 1.71
C GLY A 240 14.54 23.62 0.80
N ILE A 241 14.60 22.32 0.49
CA ILE A 241 15.61 21.73 -0.40
C ILE A 241 15.06 21.68 -1.83
N THR A 242 15.77 22.32 -2.76
CA THR A 242 15.39 22.36 -4.18
C THR A 242 16.10 21.28 -5.00
N ARG A 243 15.37 20.67 -5.94
CA ARG A 243 15.85 19.66 -6.89
C ARG A 243 15.17 19.83 -8.24
N ASN A 244 15.89 19.54 -9.32
CA ASN A 244 15.25 19.41 -10.63
C ASN A 244 14.42 18.14 -10.65
N LEU A 245 13.17 18.24 -11.11
CA LEU A 245 12.31 17.09 -11.32
C LEU A 245 11.64 17.25 -12.67
N LYS A 246 11.82 16.24 -13.53
CA LYS A 246 11.21 16.19 -14.85
C LYS A 246 10.12 15.13 -14.83
N PHE A 247 8.91 15.56 -15.18
CA PHE A 247 7.79 14.68 -15.43
C PHE A 247 7.67 14.40 -16.94
N GLU A 248 7.57 13.13 -17.30
CA GLU A 248 7.31 12.66 -18.66
C GLU A 248 5.92 12.05 -18.73
N ARG A 249 5.15 12.37 -19.77
CA ARG A 249 3.81 11.83 -19.92
C ARG A 249 3.90 10.32 -20.16
N SER A 250 3.03 9.56 -19.50
CA SER A 250 2.97 8.10 -19.63
C SER A 250 1.51 7.65 -19.61
N ASP A 251 1.19 6.54 -20.27
CA ASP A 251 -0.06 5.81 -20.14
C ASP A 251 0.10 4.54 -19.28
N GLN A 252 1.33 4.24 -18.85
CA GLN A 252 1.66 3.10 -18.01
C GLN A 252 1.56 3.46 -16.54
N LEU A 253 0.98 2.57 -15.74
CA LEU A 253 1.04 2.67 -14.29
C LEU A 253 2.43 2.24 -13.79
N LEU A 254 2.99 3.00 -12.86
CA LEU A 254 4.22 2.66 -12.17
C LEU A 254 3.96 1.54 -11.16
N GLU A 255 4.31 0.31 -11.54
CA GLU A 255 4.23 -0.82 -10.63
C GLU A 255 5.42 -0.88 -9.66
N LEU A 256 5.12 -1.33 -8.44
CA LEU A 256 6.12 -1.65 -7.43
C LEU A 256 6.74 -3.01 -7.71
N VAL A 257 7.75 -3.04 -8.58
CA VAL A 257 8.52 -4.26 -8.83
C VAL A 257 9.55 -4.46 -7.70
N ARG A 258 9.45 -5.60 -7.03
CA ARG A 258 10.40 -6.05 -6.00
C ARG A 258 11.20 -7.24 -6.53
N PRO A 259 12.21 -7.03 -7.40
CA PRO A 259 12.93 -8.13 -8.05
C PRO A 259 13.66 -9.03 -7.06
N GLN A 260 13.94 -8.53 -5.86
CA GLN A 260 14.50 -9.32 -4.76
C GLN A 260 13.52 -10.33 -4.17
N ASN A 261 12.20 -10.12 -4.33
CA ASN A 261 11.22 -11.06 -3.80
C ASN A 261 11.25 -12.34 -4.64
N PRO A 262 11.46 -13.52 -4.02
CA PRO A 262 11.52 -14.77 -4.76
C PRO A 262 10.16 -15.08 -5.39
N ALA A 263 10.18 -15.55 -6.64
CA ALA A 263 9.00 -15.97 -7.38
C ALA A 263 8.84 -17.49 -7.33
N ARG A 264 7.59 -17.96 -7.27
CA ARG A 264 7.25 -19.38 -7.35
C ARG A 264 7.31 -19.88 -8.81
N PRO A 265 7.50 -21.20 -9.04
CA PRO A 265 7.74 -22.24 -8.04
C PRO A 265 9.14 -22.16 -7.42
N TYR A 266 9.23 -22.38 -6.12
CA TYR A 266 10.52 -22.42 -5.43
C TYR A 266 11.23 -23.76 -5.69
N PRO A 267 12.57 -23.79 -5.79
CA PRO A 267 13.33 -25.02 -5.97
C PRO A 267 13.53 -25.81 -4.65
N TYR A 268 12.73 -25.50 -3.64
CA TYR A 268 12.79 -26.06 -2.29
C TYR A 268 11.38 -26.23 -1.75
N ARG A 269 11.23 -27.00 -0.67
CA ARG A 269 9.93 -27.17 -0.01
C ARG A 269 9.66 -26.02 0.93
N GLU A 270 8.39 -25.63 1.02
CA GLU A 270 7.90 -24.66 1.97
C GLU A 270 6.76 -25.29 2.76
N GLU A 271 6.83 -25.18 4.08
CA GLU A 271 5.89 -25.78 5.02
C GLU A 271 5.36 -24.69 5.94
N GLN A 272 4.03 -24.58 6.04
CA GLN A 272 3.39 -23.77 7.08
C GLN A 272 3.46 -24.57 8.38
N VAL A 273 4.01 -23.97 9.43
CA VAL A 273 4.27 -24.64 10.70
C VAL A 273 3.66 -23.87 11.86
N THR A 274 3.30 -24.59 12.90
CA THR A 274 2.89 -24.02 14.18
C THR A 274 3.61 -24.79 15.28
N PHE A 275 4.18 -24.08 16.25
CA PHE A 275 4.91 -24.69 17.36
C PHE A 275 4.59 -24.01 18.68
N ALA A 276 4.60 -24.80 19.76
CA ALA A 276 4.26 -24.32 21.09
C ALA A 276 5.49 -23.73 21.82
N ASN A 277 5.29 -22.62 22.51
CA ASN A 277 6.16 -22.18 23.60
C ASN A 277 5.45 -22.49 24.93
N PRO A 278 5.72 -23.66 25.56
CA PRO A 278 5.00 -24.11 26.75
C PRO A 278 5.25 -23.22 27.96
N LYS A 279 6.43 -22.57 28.05
CA LYS A 279 6.77 -21.68 29.17
C LYS A 279 5.88 -20.45 29.21
N ALA A 280 5.58 -19.90 28.03
CA ALA A 280 4.73 -18.72 27.89
C ALA A 280 3.26 -19.08 27.57
N GLN A 281 2.94 -20.37 27.41
CA GLN A 281 1.63 -20.87 27.00
C GLN A 281 1.11 -20.20 25.71
N VAL A 282 2.01 -19.94 24.76
CA VAL A 282 1.67 -19.39 23.44
C VAL A 282 1.97 -20.39 22.33
N SER A 283 1.31 -20.20 21.20
CA SER A 283 1.50 -20.95 19.97
C SER A 283 1.97 -19.99 18.88
N LEU A 284 3.11 -20.31 18.26
CA LEU A 284 3.75 -19.46 17.28
C LEU A 284 3.59 -20.06 15.88
N ALA A 285 3.15 -19.24 14.93
CA ALA A 285 2.98 -19.64 13.54
C ALA A 285 4.18 -19.19 12.71
N GLY A 286 4.60 -20.00 11.75
CA GLY A 286 5.73 -19.68 10.90
C GLY A 286 5.74 -20.44 9.60
N THR A 287 6.83 -20.24 8.86
CA THR A 287 7.14 -20.94 7.63
C THR A 287 8.52 -21.58 7.77
N LEU A 288 8.59 -22.88 7.52
CA LEU A 288 9.82 -23.63 7.38
C LEU A 288 10.11 -23.83 5.89
N THR A 289 11.29 -23.41 5.45
CA THR A 289 11.79 -23.67 4.09
C THR A 289 12.90 -24.71 4.17
N VAL A 290 12.78 -25.77 3.35
CA VAL A 290 13.65 -26.95 3.44
C VAL A 290 14.30 -27.23 2.09
N PRO A 291 15.64 -27.34 2.04
CA PRO A 291 16.34 -27.65 0.78
C PRO A 291 15.86 -28.97 0.15
N PRO A 292 16.01 -29.12 -1.18
CA PRO A 292 15.73 -30.38 -1.85
C PRO A 292 16.67 -31.49 -1.36
N GLY A 293 16.21 -32.75 -1.45
CA GLY A 293 16.98 -33.93 -1.04
C GLY A 293 16.63 -34.45 0.37
N SER A 294 17.34 -35.51 0.77
CA SER A 294 17.28 -36.09 2.11
C SER A 294 18.27 -35.39 3.02
N GLY A 295 17.79 -34.82 4.14
CA GLY A 295 18.62 -34.19 5.15
C GLY A 295 19.53 -35.18 5.91
N PRO A 296 20.09 -34.79 7.07
CA PRO A 296 19.84 -33.53 7.79
C PRO A 296 20.48 -32.32 7.11
N PHE A 297 19.85 -31.16 7.28
CA PHE A 297 20.39 -29.87 6.79
C PHE A 297 20.87 -29.04 7.98
N PRO A 298 21.91 -28.20 7.81
CA PRO A 298 22.10 -27.08 8.72
C PRO A 298 20.84 -26.22 8.74
N ALA A 299 20.51 -25.62 9.88
CA ALA A 299 19.31 -24.83 10.03
C ALA A 299 19.60 -23.43 10.57
N ALA A 300 18.80 -22.45 10.13
CA ALA A 300 18.80 -21.09 10.62
C ALA A 300 17.40 -20.68 11.09
N ILE A 301 17.35 -19.83 12.10
CA ILE A 301 16.12 -19.19 12.57
C ILE A 301 16.29 -17.70 12.32
N LEU A 302 15.37 -17.09 11.58
CA LEU A 302 15.32 -15.64 11.42
C LEU A 302 14.42 -15.05 12.50
N VAL A 303 15.02 -14.29 13.42
CA VAL A 303 14.33 -13.66 14.56
C VAL A 303 14.18 -12.17 14.28
N ALA A 304 12.93 -11.72 14.17
CA ALA A 304 12.63 -10.35 13.75
C ALA A 304 13.07 -9.30 14.79
N GLY A 305 13.43 -8.11 14.31
CA GLY A 305 14.00 -7.00 15.06
C GLY A 305 13.01 -6.29 16.01
N SER A 306 12.95 -4.96 16.00
CA SER A 306 12.00 -4.20 16.84
C SER A 306 10.59 -4.17 16.25
N GLY A 307 9.58 -4.05 17.11
CA GLY A 307 8.19 -3.81 16.70
C GLY A 307 7.37 -5.08 16.40
N PRO A 308 6.08 -4.90 16.07
CA PRO A 308 5.12 -5.96 15.81
C PRO A 308 5.31 -6.56 14.41
N GLN A 309 6.32 -7.42 14.26
CA GLN A 309 6.75 -7.96 12.97
C GLN A 309 6.11 -9.32 12.64
N ASP A 310 5.75 -9.49 11.36
CA ASP A 310 5.42 -10.79 10.77
C ASP A 310 6.69 -11.63 10.50
N ARG A 311 6.52 -12.87 10.04
CA ARG A 311 7.64 -13.76 9.69
C ARG A 311 8.53 -13.28 8.55
N ASP A 312 8.11 -12.25 7.80
CA ASP A 312 8.84 -11.72 6.64
C ASP A 312 9.60 -10.43 6.97
N GLU A 313 9.39 -9.90 8.19
CA GLU A 313 9.84 -8.59 8.65
C GLU A 313 9.40 -7.49 7.67
N THR A 314 8.12 -7.52 7.31
CA THR A 314 7.56 -6.67 6.26
C THR A 314 7.64 -5.19 6.64
N VAL A 315 8.39 -4.39 5.86
CA VAL A 315 8.51 -2.93 6.04
C VAL A 315 8.44 -2.25 4.67
N ALA A 316 7.49 -1.33 4.48
CA ALA A 316 7.31 -0.60 3.20
C ALA A 316 7.27 -1.52 1.95
N GLY A 317 6.62 -2.69 2.09
CA GLY A 317 6.54 -3.71 1.04
C GLY A 317 7.86 -4.47 0.76
N HIS A 318 8.93 -4.23 1.53
CA HIS A 318 10.11 -5.08 1.56
C HIS A 318 9.89 -6.25 2.50
N ARG A 319 10.31 -7.46 2.10
CA ARG A 319 10.21 -8.69 2.88
C ARG A 319 11.60 -9.31 3.09
N PRO A 320 12.49 -8.64 3.84
CA PRO A 320 13.89 -9.04 3.93
C PRO A 320 14.08 -10.49 4.42
N PHE A 321 13.25 -10.98 5.34
CA PHE A 321 13.37 -12.37 5.81
C PHE A 321 12.92 -13.38 4.77
N LEU A 322 11.97 -13.06 3.90
CA LEU A 322 11.64 -13.90 2.75
C LEU A 322 12.82 -14.05 1.79
N VAL A 323 13.49 -12.93 1.48
CA VAL A 323 14.66 -12.91 0.59
C VAL A 323 15.83 -13.70 1.19
N LEU A 324 16.10 -13.50 2.49
CA LEU A 324 17.16 -14.22 3.18
C LEU A 324 16.86 -15.72 3.28
N ALA A 325 15.62 -16.10 3.59
CA ALA A 325 15.22 -17.49 3.64
C ALA A 325 15.38 -18.17 2.27
N ASP A 326 14.90 -17.57 1.18
CA ASP A 326 15.09 -18.12 -0.17
C ASP A 326 16.58 -18.32 -0.50
N TYR A 327 17.41 -17.31 -0.25
CA TYR A 327 18.83 -17.37 -0.53
C TYR A 327 19.53 -18.49 0.26
N LEU A 328 19.28 -18.57 1.57
CA LEU A 328 19.89 -19.58 2.46
C LEU A 328 19.39 -20.99 2.12
N THR A 329 18.10 -21.16 1.82
CA THR A 329 17.55 -22.47 1.46
C THR A 329 18.06 -22.99 0.13
N ARG A 330 18.25 -22.11 -0.88
CA ARG A 330 18.96 -22.46 -2.12
C ARG A 330 20.41 -22.86 -1.89
N LYS A 331 21.01 -22.48 -0.76
CA LYS A 331 22.37 -22.84 -0.34
C LYS A 331 22.43 -24.02 0.63
N GLY A 332 21.33 -24.77 0.77
CA GLY A 332 21.32 -26.01 1.56
C GLY A 332 21.06 -25.80 3.05
N ILE A 333 20.49 -24.66 3.46
CA ILE A 333 20.15 -24.37 4.85
C ILE A 333 18.62 -24.37 5.03
N ALA A 334 18.10 -25.18 5.96
CA ALA A 334 16.70 -25.10 6.34
C ALA A 334 16.45 -23.80 7.13
N VAL A 335 15.44 -23.01 6.77
CA VAL A 335 15.18 -21.73 7.43
C VAL A 335 13.79 -21.69 8.01
N LEU A 336 13.72 -21.50 9.33
CA LEU A 336 12.49 -21.18 10.04
C LEU A 336 12.39 -19.67 10.24
N ARG A 337 11.25 -19.13 9.88
CA ARG A 337 10.85 -17.74 10.11
C ARG A 337 9.43 -17.77 10.68
N TYR A 338 9.15 -16.97 11.70
CA TYR A 338 7.90 -17.06 12.46
C TYR A 338 7.35 -15.68 12.80
N ASP A 339 6.03 -15.57 12.89
CA ASP A 339 5.38 -14.35 13.33
C ASP A 339 5.66 -14.17 14.82
N LYS A 340 5.97 -12.94 15.24
CA LYS A 340 6.09 -12.67 16.66
C LYS A 340 4.80 -12.99 17.40
N ARG A 341 4.91 -13.31 18.69
CA ARG A 341 3.74 -13.47 19.58
C ARG A 341 2.74 -12.30 19.41
N GLY A 342 1.46 -12.64 19.33
CA GLY A 342 0.38 -11.69 19.09
C GLY A 342 0.33 -11.07 17.69
N ILE A 343 1.23 -11.44 16.77
CA ILE A 343 1.27 -10.94 15.39
C ILE A 343 0.92 -12.06 14.41
N GLY A 344 0.24 -11.72 13.32
CA GLY A 344 -0.13 -12.67 12.27
C GLY A 344 -0.98 -13.81 12.81
N LYS A 345 -0.48 -15.04 12.70
CA LYS A 345 -1.18 -16.25 13.20
C LYS A 345 -0.66 -16.75 14.55
N SER A 346 0.31 -16.06 15.15
CA SER A 346 0.81 -16.38 16.48
C SER A 346 -0.14 -15.88 17.57
N THR A 347 -0.36 -16.70 18.60
CA THR A 347 -1.17 -16.31 19.76
C THR A 347 -0.37 -15.45 20.75
N GLY A 348 -1.03 -14.97 21.82
CA GLY A 348 -0.42 -14.13 22.85
C GLY A 348 -0.58 -12.63 22.60
N SER A 349 0.22 -11.81 23.28
CA SER A 349 0.20 -10.35 23.15
C SER A 349 1.62 -9.82 22.91
N PHE A 350 1.77 -8.98 21.88
CA PHE A 350 3.03 -8.28 21.61
C PHE A 350 3.27 -7.15 22.62
N ASP A 351 2.24 -6.34 22.92
CA ASP A 351 2.38 -5.14 23.75
C ASP A 351 2.76 -5.44 25.21
N GLN A 352 2.46 -6.65 25.69
CA GLN A 352 2.80 -7.11 27.04
C GLN A 352 4.12 -7.88 27.10
N ALA A 353 4.78 -8.09 25.96
CA ALA A 353 5.96 -8.96 25.88
C ALA A 353 7.26 -8.22 26.19
N THR A 354 8.16 -8.89 26.92
CA THR A 354 9.51 -8.40 27.19
C THR A 354 10.56 -8.99 26.24
N SER A 355 11.82 -8.57 26.39
CA SER A 355 12.92 -9.18 25.64
C SER A 355 13.15 -10.64 26.04
N GLU A 356 12.92 -10.99 27.31
CA GLU A 356 13.02 -12.36 27.84
C GLU A 356 11.93 -13.26 27.25
N ASP A 357 10.74 -12.71 27.05
CA ASP A 357 9.64 -13.35 26.35
C ASP A 357 10.03 -13.71 24.92
N PHE A 358 10.51 -12.74 24.13
CA PHE A 358 10.96 -12.99 22.76
C PHE A 358 12.15 -13.96 22.70
N ALA A 359 13.05 -13.93 23.69
CA ALA A 359 14.12 -14.91 23.80
C ALA A 359 13.57 -16.33 24.06
N SER A 360 12.51 -16.46 24.86
CA SER A 360 11.83 -17.73 25.09
C SER A 360 11.14 -18.28 23.83
N ASP A 361 10.58 -17.39 23.00
CA ASP A 361 10.00 -17.76 21.70
C ASP A 361 11.06 -18.30 20.73
N ALA A 362 12.20 -17.61 20.65
CA ALA A 362 13.33 -18.07 19.84
C ALA A 362 13.87 -19.42 20.32
N ALA A 363 13.88 -19.65 21.64
CA ALA A 363 14.26 -20.95 22.20
C ALA A 363 13.24 -22.05 21.85
N ALA A 364 11.95 -21.75 21.84
CA ALA A 364 10.90 -22.67 21.39
C ALA A 364 11.04 -23.00 19.88
N ALA A 365 11.36 -22.00 19.05
CA ALA A 365 11.63 -22.20 17.62
C ALA A 365 12.83 -23.13 17.39
N LEU A 366 13.88 -22.99 18.21
CA LEU A 366 15.04 -23.88 18.18
C LEU A 366 14.70 -25.31 18.63
N ALA A 367 13.85 -25.46 19.64
CA ALA A 367 13.38 -26.77 20.09
C ALA A 367 12.56 -27.47 19.00
N TYR A 368 11.66 -26.73 18.32
CA TYR A 368 10.87 -27.23 17.20
C TYR A 368 11.74 -27.73 16.04
N LEU A 369 12.81 -27.01 15.67
CA LEU A 369 13.72 -27.47 14.61
C LEU A 369 14.53 -28.72 14.95
N LYS A 370 14.60 -29.12 16.22
CA LYS A 370 15.37 -30.28 16.67
C LYS A 370 14.52 -31.55 16.81
N SER A 371 13.20 -31.44 16.85
CA SER A 371 12.26 -32.58 16.87
C SER A 371 12.08 -33.14 15.48
#